data_AF-A0A1V3TGQ6-F1
#
_entry.id   AF-A0A1V3TGQ6-F1
#
_cell.length_a   1.000
_cell.length_b   1.000
_cell.length_c   1.000
_cell.angle_alpha   90.00
_cell.angle_beta   90.00
_cell.angle_gamma   90.00
#
_symmetry.space_group_name_H-M   'P 1'
#
loop_
_entity.id
_entity.type
_entity.pdbx_description
1 polymer ?
#
loop_
_entity_poly.entity_id
_entity_poly.type
_entity_poly.pdbx_seq_one_letter_code
_entity_poly.pdbx_strand_id
1 'polypeptide(L)' 'MMNCKQYIFHITSGQSEEAGAIDRFWAAQHRLICHRCRSFTRNDQQLSTILKDYRENILDPDKSVKR' A
#
# COMPACT_ATOMS: atom_id res chain seq x y z
N MET A 1 18.81 -1.13 -9.36
CA MET A 1 17.66 -0.98 -10.28
C MET A 1 16.64 -2.06 -9.96
N MET A 2 15.48 -1.66 -9.45
CA MET A 2 14.43 -2.56 -8.95
C MET A 2 13.50 -3.01 -10.10
N ASN A 3 13.08 -4.28 -10.09
CA ASN A 3 12.08 -4.79 -11.02
C ASN A 3 10.65 -4.74 -10.42
N CYS A 4 9.63 -4.93 -11.26
CA CYS A 4 8.23 -4.86 -10.83
C CYS A 4 7.89 -5.84 -9.69
N LYS A 5 8.47 -7.05 -9.69
CA LYS A 5 8.21 -8.06 -8.66
C LYS A 5 8.76 -7.61 -7.31
N GLN A 6 9.99 -7.11 -7.29
CA GLN A 6 10.63 -6.54 -6.10
C GLN A 6 9.87 -5.32 -5.59
N TYR A 7 9.40 -4.46 -6.50
CA TYR A 7 8.58 -3.30 -6.14
C TYR A 7 7.26 -3.69 -5.49
N ILE A 8 6.51 -4.61 -6.11
CA ILE A 8 5.24 -5.09 -5.55
C ILE A 8 5.48 -5.71 -4.18
N PHE A 9 6.49 -6.57 -4.05
CA PHE A 9 6.85 -7.18 -2.77
C PHE A 9 7.17 -6.11 -1.72
N HIS A 10 8.00 -5.12 -2.05
CA HIS A 10 8.36 -4.01 -1.14
C HIS A 10 7.14 -3.22 -0.65
N ILE A 11 6.15 -2.99 -1.52
CA ILE A 11 4.93 -2.26 -1.15
C ILE A 11 3.98 -3.14 -0.31
N THR A 12 3.79 -4.40 -0.67
CA THR A 12 2.77 -5.26 -0.03
C THR A 12 3.26 -5.93 1.25
N SER A 13 4.57 -6.15 1.41
CA SER A 13 5.11 -6.93 2.53
C SER A 13 5.18 -6.16 3.85
N GLY A 14 4.88 -4.86 3.87
CA GLY A 14 5.05 -4.03 5.05
C GLY A 14 6.51 -3.84 5.49
N GLN A 15 7.49 -4.44 4.79
CA GLN A 15 8.92 -4.34 5.11
C GLN A 15 9.54 -2.97 4.74
N SER A 16 8.71 -1.97 4.43
CA SER A 16 9.15 -0.61 4.15
C SER A 16 9.86 0.05 5.35
N GLU A 17 9.69 -0.48 6.56
CA GLU A 17 10.38 -0.01 7.77
C GLU A 17 11.81 -0.57 7.91
N GLU A 18 12.08 -1.80 7.44
CA GLU A 18 13.42 -2.41 7.41
C GLU A 18 14.17 -2.14 6.09
N ALA A 19 13.46 -1.73 5.04
CA ALA A 19 14.05 -1.37 3.77
C ALA A 19 14.96 -0.14 3.92
N GLY A 20 16.24 -0.32 3.60
CA GLY A 20 17.25 0.74 3.67
C GLY A 20 16.87 1.93 2.78
N ALA A 21 17.46 3.10 3.06
CA ALA A 21 17.20 4.33 2.29
C ALA A 21 17.40 4.15 0.75
N ILE A 22 18.28 3.23 0.36
CA ILE A 22 18.55 2.88 -1.04
C ILE A 22 17.35 2.16 -1.69
N ASP A 23 16.70 1.25 -0.98
CA ASP A 23 15.54 0.51 -1.51
C ASP A 23 14.33 1.42 -1.70
N ARG A 24 14.14 2.37 -0.76
CA ARG A 24 13.13 3.43 -0.89
C ARG A 24 13.38 4.30 -2.12
N PHE A 25 14.64 4.65 -2.39
CA PHE A 25 15.02 5.41 -3.59
C PHE A 25 14.70 4.63 -4.88
N TRP A 26 15.10 3.36 -4.96
CA TRP A 26 14.82 2.54 -6.13
C TRP A 26 13.33 2.30 -6.35
N ALA A 27 12.55 2.12 -5.27
CA ALA A 27 11.11 2.01 -5.35
C ALA A 27 10.47 3.31 -5.88
N ALA A 28 10.88 4.47 -5.36
CA ALA A 28 10.41 5.78 -5.83
C ALA A 28 10.71 5.97 -7.33
N GLN A 29 11.95 5.66 -7.75
CA GLN A 29 12.33 5.72 -9.16
C GLN A 29 11.47 4.77 -10.01
N HIS A 30 11.29 3.53 -9.57
CA HIS A 30 10.50 2.52 -10.30
C HIS A 30 9.04 2.96 -10.50
N ARG A 31 8.44 3.59 -9.48
CA ARG A 31 7.07 4.14 -9.55
C ARG A 31 6.94 5.25 -10.59
N LEU A 32 7.99 6.05 -10.80
CA LEU A 32 7.97 7.14 -11.79
C LEU A 32 8.07 6.62 -13.24
N ILE A 33 8.86 5.57 -13.46
CA ILE A 33 9.10 5.05 -14.82
C ILE A 33 8.08 3.98 -15.25
N CYS A 34 7.45 3.28 -14.31
CA CYS A 34 6.56 2.16 -14.60
C CYS A 34 5.10 2.51 -14.33
N HIS A 35 4.35 2.78 -15.40
CA HIS A 35 2.92 3.10 -15.34
C HIS A 35 2.08 2.04 -14.60
N ARG A 36 2.39 0.74 -14.79
CA ARG A 36 1.66 -0.37 -14.16
C ARG A 36 1.84 -0.37 -12.65
N CYS A 37 3.08 -0.16 -12.19
CA CYS A 37 3.39 -0.06 -10.76
C CYS A 37 2.82 1.22 -10.13
N ARG A 38 2.74 2.32 -10.90
CA ARG A 38 2.03 3.54 -10.46
C ARG A 38 0.54 3.28 -10.24
N SER A 39 -0.13 2.63 -11.19
CA SER A 39 -1.54 2.25 -11.05
C SER A 39 -1.75 1.25 -9.91
N PHE A 40 -0.86 0.26 -9.77
CA PHE A 40 -0.88 -0.68 -8.66
C PHE A 40 -0.85 0.04 -7.31
N THR A 41 0.10 0.94 -7.09
CA THR A 41 0.20 1.70 -5.82
C THR A 41 -1.03 2.57 -5.57
N ARG A 42 -1.61 3.18 -6.61
CA ARG A 42 -2.85 3.95 -6.44
C ARG A 42 -4.00 3.04 -5.96
N ASN A 43 -4.16 1.88 -6.59
CA ASN A 43 -5.23 0.94 -6.24
C ASN A 43 -5.02 0.35 -4.84
N ASP A 44 -3.79 0.00 -4.50
CA ASP A 44 -3.41 -0.53 -3.19
C ASP A 44 -3.69 0.48 -2.06
N GLN A 45 -3.39 1.76 -2.29
CA GLN A 45 -3.75 2.85 -1.36
C GLN A 45 -5.27 2.98 -1.19
N GLN A 46 -6.04 2.91 -2.28
CA GLN A 46 -7.51 2.97 -2.20
C GLN A 46 -8.09 1.79 -1.43
N LEU A 47 -7.60 0.57 -1.68
CA LEU A 47 -8.02 -0.63 -0.96
C LEU A 47 -7.66 -0.54 0.52
N SER A 48 -6.46 -0.06 0.85
CA SER A 48 -6.02 0.14 2.23
C SER A 48 -6.93 1.12 2.98
N THR A 49 -7.36 2.21 2.33
CA THR A 49 -8.34 3.14 2.91
C THR A 49 -9.69 2.48 3.16
N ILE A 50 -10.24 1.77 2.16
CA ILE A 50 -11.54 1.08 2.30
C ILE A 50 -11.49 0.05 3.44
N LEU A 51 -10.41 -0.73 3.54
CA LEU A 51 -10.22 -1.70 4.61
C LEU A 51 -10.09 -1.04 5.99
N LYS A 52 -9.43 0.12 6.05
CA LYS A 52 -9.33 0.92 7.27
C LYS A 52 -10.70 1.43 7.70
N ASP A 53 -11.47 2.03 6.79
CA ASP A 53 -12.82 2.52 7.06
C ASP A 53 -13.75 1.37 7.49
N TYR A 54 -13.65 0.21 6.85
CA TYR A 54 -14.42 -0.97 7.23
C TYR A 54 -14.06 -1.46 8.64
N ARG A 55 -12.76 -1.52 8.96
CA ARG A 55 -12.29 -1.88 10.30
C ARG A 55 -12.79 -0.89 11.34
N GLU A 56 -12.72 0.40 11.08
CA GLU A 56 -13.22 1.45 11.97
C GLU A 56 -14.74 1.34 12.18
N ASN A 57 -15.51 1.05 11.13
CA ASN A 57 -16.96 0.88 11.26
C ASN A 57 -17.38 -0.40 12.01
N ILE A 58 -16.58 -1.47 12.00
CA ILE A 58 -16.86 -2.68 12.81
C ILE A 58 -16.42 -2.50 14.27
N LEU A 59 -15.30 -1.81 14.49
CA LEU A 59 -14.74 -1.59 15.82
C LEU A 59 -15.41 -0.45 16.58
N ASP A 60 -16.32 0.30 15.94
CA ASP A 60 -17.17 1.30 16.57
C ASP A 60 -18.42 0.61 17.16
N PRO A 61 -18.45 0.34 18.49
CA PRO A 61 -19.57 -0.37 19.11
C PRO A 61 -20.90 0.37 18.98
N ASP A 62 -20.88 1.69 18.75
CA ASP A 62 -22.07 2.55 18.67
C ASP A 62 -22.76 2.50 17.29
N LYS A 63 -22.07 2.04 16.24
CA LYS A 63 -22.65 1.85 14.90
C LYS A 63 -23.19 0.44 14.64
N SER A 64 -22.90 -0.51 15.53
CA SER A 64 -23.38 -1.90 15.42
C SER A 64 -24.89 -2.06 15.69
N VAL A 65 -25.53 -1.04 16.27
CA VAL A 65 -26.96 -1.04 16.64
C VAL A 65 -27.74 -0.06 15.77
N LYS A 66 -27.85 -0.35 14.47
CA LYS A 66 -28.92 0.17 13.61
C LYS A 66 -29.02 -0.70 12.36
N ARG A 67 -29.64 -1.86 12.52
CA ARG A 67 -30.18 -2.66 11.43
C ARG A 67 -31.65 -2.94 11.69
#